data_AF-A0A3S3L9K7-F1
#
_entry.id   AF-A0A3S3L9K7-F1
#
_cell.length_a   1.000
_cell.length_b   1.000
_cell.length_c   1.000
_cell.angle_alpha   90.00
_cell.angle_beta   90.00
_cell.angle_gamma   90.00
#
_symmetry.space_group_name_H-M   'P 1'
#
loop_
_entity.id
_entity.type
_entity.pdbx_description
1 polymer ?
#
loop_
_entity_poly.entity_id
_entity_poly.type
_entity_poly.pdbx_seq_one_letter_code
_entity_poly.pdbx_strand_id
1 'polypeptide(L)'
;MTNHLERSHSIVLSGPIDRVFPLFTPTGETLWVDGWDPKFLHPQDGETRQGMVFRTAHGDETTLWACTDWDPVALCPGDAGFAFRICRGGLPPDR
;
A
#
# COMPACT_ATOMS: atom_id res chain seq x y z
N MET A 1 -2.64 28.19 -4.32
CA MET A 1 -2.61 27.46 -5.59
C MET A 1 -2.13 26.05 -5.30
N THR A 2 -2.93 25.04 -5.62
CA THR A 2 -2.56 23.63 -5.41
C THR A 2 -1.74 23.18 -6.61
N ASN A 3 -0.47 22.79 -6.39
CA ASN A 3 0.37 22.22 -7.44
C ASN A 3 0.19 20.70 -7.43
N HIS A 4 -0.13 20.11 -8.58
CA HIS A 4 -0.34 18.66 -8.75
C HIS A 4 0.69 18.12 -9.74
N LEU A 5 1.42 17.07 -9.33
CA LEU A 5 2.41 16.38 -10.16
C LEU A 5 2.03 14.90 -10.26
N GLU A 6 2.01 14.38 -11.49
CA GLU A 6 1.77 12.96 -11.79
C GLU A 6 3.05 12.31 -12.33
N ARG A 7 3.30 11.05 -11.93
CA ARG A 7 4.40 10.22 -12.43
C ARG A 7 3.92 8.78 -12.57
N SER A 8 4.34 8.11 -13.64
CA SER A 8 3.94 6.75 -13.96
C SER A 8 5.16 5.88 -14.31
N HIS A 9 5.09 4.60 -13.94
CA HIS A 9 6.11 3.60 -14.23
C HIS A 9 5.45 2.22 -14.45
N SER A 10 6.04 1.39 -15.31
CA SER A 10 5.53 0.06 -15.63
C SER A 10 6.64 -0.98 -15.50
N ILE A 11 6.30 -2.13 -14.90
CA ILE A 11 7.17 -3.30 -14.77
C ILE A 11 6.46 -4.54 -15.31
N VAL A 12 7.22 -5.51 -15.80
CA VAL A 12 6.69 -6.80 -16.28
C VAL A 12 7.16 -7.90 -15.33
N LEU A 13 6.21 -8.65 -14.80
CA LEU A 13 6.45 -9.73 -13.84
C LEU A 13 6.02 -11.07 -14.44
N SER A 14 6.83 -12.10 -14.22
CA SER A 14 6.51 -13.45 -14.67
C SER A 14 5.62 -14.13 -13.62
N GLY A 15 4.36 -14.33 -13.93
CA GLY A 15 3.43 -15.05 -13.08
C GLY A 15 1.98 -14.67 -13.34
N PRO A 16 1.03 -15.48 -12.86
CA PRO A 16 -0.38 -15.16 -12.98
C PRO A 16 -0.76 -14.06 -11.97
N ILE A 17 -1.71 -13.20 -12.37
CA ILE A 17 -2.05 -11.98 -11.64
C ILE A 17 -2.50 -12.26 -10.19
N ASP A 18 -3.24 -13.34 -9.97
CA ASP A 18 -3.74 -13.79 -8.66
C ASP A 18 -2.62 -14.16 -7.68
N ARG A 19 -1.40 -14.43 -8.18
CA ARG A 19 -0.23 -14.71 -7.34
C ARG A 19 0.68 -13.51 -7.18
N VAL A 20 0.85 -12.73 -8.24
CA VAL A 20 1.79 -11.60 -8.26
C VAL A 20 1.19 -10.38 -7.57
N PHE A 21 -0.08 -10.08 -7.82
CA PHE A 21 -0.74 -8.89 -7.30
C PHE A 21 -0.78 -8.84 -5.76
N PRO A 22 -1.07 -9.94 -5.02
CA PRO A 22 -1.02 -9.92 -3.56
C PRO A 22 0.34 -9.57 -2.96
N LEU A 23 1.45 -9.75 -3.70
CA LEU A 23 2.80 -9.39 -3.23
C LEU A 23 3.00 -7.88 -3.07
N PHE A 24 2.13 -7.07 -3.67
CA PHE A 24 2.13 -5.61 -3.57
C PHE A 24 1.14 -5.07 -2.52
N THR A 25 0.59 -5.96 -1.69
CA THR A 25 -0.15 -5.55 -0.47
C THR A 25 0.84 -5.27 0.66
N PRO A 26 0.45 -4.54 1.72
CA PRO A 26 1.36 -4.26 2.83
C PRO A 26 1.89 -5.55 3.46
N THR A 27 1.04 -6.57 3.61
CA THR A 27 1.48 -7.89 4.08
C THR A 27 2.34 -8.60 3.04
N GLY A 28 2.01 -8.54 1.76
CA GLY A 28 2.78 -9.15 0.68
C GLY A 28 4.21 -8.63 0.57
N GLU A 29 4.40 -7.33 0.77
CA GLU A 29 5.71 -6.68 0.70
C GLU A 29 6.66 -7.17 1.81
N THR A 30 6.14 -7.67 2.94
CA THR A 30 6.98 -8.27 3.99
C THR A 30 7.77 -9.49 3.53
N LEU A 31 7.35 -10.12 2.42
CA LEU A 31 7.97 -11.33 1.89
C LEU A 31 9.23 -11.05 1.06
N TRP A 32 9.41 -9.81 0.59
CA TRP A 32 10.46 -9.50 -0.40
C TRP A 32 11.11 -8.12 -0.23
N VAL A 33 10.54 -7.22 0.59
CA VAL A 33 11.14 -5.93 0.92
C VAL A 33 11.84 -6.03 2.28
N ASP A 34 13.17 -6.00 2.26
CA ASP A 34 13.98 -6.05 3.48
C ASP A 34 13.65 -4.87 4.42
N GLY A 35 13.37 -5.19 5.68
CA GLY A 35 13.05 -4.19 6.72
C GLY A 35 11.64 -3.61 6.64
N TRP A 36 10.77 -4.16 5.78
CA TRP A 36 9.36 -3.76 5.72
C TRP A 36 8.57 -4.32 6.91
N ASP A 37 8.17 -3.44 7.83
CA ASP A 37 7.41 -3.78 9.05
C ASP A 37 6.15 -2.91 9.19
N PRO A 38 5.07 -3.22 8.44
CA PRO A 38 3.84 -2.46 8.48
C PRO A 38 3.10 -2.70 9.80
N LYS A 39 2.75 -1.61 10.49
CA LYS A 39 1.88 -1.64 11.67
C LYS A 39 0.46 -1.26 11.27
N PHE A 40 -0.44 -2.24 11.29
CA PHE A 40 -1.84 -2.06 10.92
C PHE A 40 -2.61 -1.28 12.00
N LEU A 41 -3.29 -0.21 11.58
CA LEU A 41 -4.16 0.59 12.44
C LEU A 41 -5.62 0.20 12.23
N HIS A 42 -6.01 -0.08 10.98
CA HIS A 42 -7.35 -0.54 10.62
C HIS A 42 -7.32 -1.28 9.27
N PRO A 43 -7.99 -2.44 9.11
CA PRO A 43 -8.34 -3.34 10.20
C PRO A 43 -7.06 -3.85 10.90
N GLN A 44 -7.16 -4.23 12.17
CA GLN A 44 -5.99 -4.70 12.95
C GLN A 44 -5.48 -6.07 12.52
N ASP A 45 -6.32 -6.86 11.85
CA ASP A 45 -5.97 -8.17 11.30
C ASP A 45 -5.09 -8.10 10.05
N GLY A 46 -4.90 -6.90 9.48
CA GLY A 46 -4.11 -6.71 8.27
C GLY A 46 -4.80 -7.16 6.99
N GLU A 47 -6.11 -7.40 7.01
CA GLU A 47 -6.87 -7.70 5.80
C GLU A 47 -6.86 -6.50 4.85
N THR A 48 -6.28 -6.68 3.67
CA THR A 48 -6.24 -5.62 2.66
C THR A 48 -7.62 -5.39 2.08
N ARG A 49 -8.13 -4.18 2.30
CA ARG A 49 -9.44 -3.72 1.84
C ARG A 49 -9.44 -2.21 1.67
N GLN A 50 -10.41 -1.68 0.92
CA GLN A 50 -10.64 -0.25 0.86
C GLN A 50 -10.86 0.31 2.28
N GLY A 51 -10.20 1.43 2.58
CA GLY A 51 -10.21 2.04 3.91
C GLY A 51 -9.18 1.47 4.88
N MET A 52 -8.37 0.48 4.47
CA MET A 52 -7.22 0.02 5.26
C MET A 52 -6.27 1.20 5.56
N VAL A 53 -5.77 1.26 6.78
CA VAL A 53 -4.76 2.20 7.24
C VAL A 53 -3.65 1.46 7.97
N PHE A 54 -2.41 1.70 7.57
CA PHE A 54 -1.22 1.19 8.25
C PHE A 54 -0.13 2.27 8.29
N ARG A 55 0.86 2.06 9.15
CA ARG A 55 2.04 2.92 9.22
C ARG A 55 3.32 2.12 9.04
N THR A 56 4.32 2.77 8.47
CA THR A 56 5.70 2.27 8.45
C THR A 56 6.62 3.32 9.08
N ALA A 57 7.71 2.85 9.69
CA ALA A 57 8.74 3.69 10.26
C ALA A 57 10.05 3.46 9.51
N HIS A 58 10.71 4.53 9.11
CA HIS A 58 12.04 4.49 8.49
C HIS A 58 12.90 5.60 9.07
N GLY A 59 13.86 5.23 9.91
CA GLY A 59 14.59 6.21 10.74
C GLY A 59 13.62 6.97 11.65
N ASP A 60 13.71 8.30 11.62
CA ASP A 60 12.83 9.19 12.40
C ASP A 60 11.52 9.53 11.68
N GLU A 61 11.30 9.01 10.46
CA GLU A 61 10.11 9.28 9.66
C GLU A 61 9.05 8.20 9.88
N THR A 62 7.85 8.63 10.29
CA THR A 62 6.65 7.78 10.25
C THR A 62 5.80 8.16 9.05
N THR A 63 5.47 7.18 8.22
CA THR A 63 4.56 7.35 7.08
C THR A 63 3.24 6.66 7.35
N LEU A 64 2.14 7.38 7.12
CA LEU A 64 0.79 6.83 7.15
C LEU A 64 0.31 6.51 5.72
N TRP A 65 -0.26 5.33 5.57
CA TRP A 65 -0.75 4.79 4.31
C TRP A 65 -2.24 4.51 4.45
N ALA A 66 -3.03 4.93 3.46
CA ALA A 66 -4.45 4.64 3.38
C ALA A 66 -4.78 4.00 2.03
N CYS A 67 -5.39 2.81 2.05
CA CYS A 67 -5.93 2.17 0.86
C CYS A 67 -7.21 2.91 0.44
N THR A 68 -7.15 3.72 -0.61
CA THR A 68 -8.31 4.49 -1.08
C THR A 68 -9.19 3.68 -2.02
N ASP A 69 -8.58 2.72 -2.71
CA ASP A 69 -9.26 1.82 -3.64
C ASP A 69 -8.62 0.42 -3.60
N TRP A 70 -9.44 -0.61 -3.77
CA TRP A 70 -9.04 -2.02 -3.71
C TRP A 70 -9.96 -2.87 -4.59
N ASP A 71 -9.44 -3.30 -5.74
CA ASP A 71 -10.09 -4.23 -6.65
C ASP A 71 -9.15 -5.40 -6.99
N PRO A 72 -9.18 -6.47 -6.18
CA PRO A 72 -8.38 -7.67 -6.42
C PRO A 72 -8.98 -8.60 -7.46
N VAL A 73 -10.24 -8.37 -7.89
CA VAL A 73 -10.97 -9.23 -8.82
C VAL A 73 -11.42 -8.40 -10.01
N ALA A 74 -10.46 -8.10 -10.86
CA ALA A 74 -10.78 -7.59 -12.17
C ALA A 74 -11.58 -8.61 -12.99
N LEU A 75 -12.68 -8.16 -13.58
CA LEU A 75 -13.51 -8.96 -14.49
C LEU A 75 -12.76 -9.39 -15.75
N CYS A 76 -11.64 -8.73 -16.10
CA CYS A 76 -10.71 -9.14 -17.15
C CYS A 76 -9.30 -9.43 -16.58
N PRO A 77 -8.57 -10.42 -17.12
CA PRO A 77 -7.17 -10.63 -16.76
C PRO A 77 -6.34 -9.38 -17.08
N GLY A 78 -5.84 -8.69 -16.05
CA GLY A 78 -5.00 -7.50 -16.19
C GLY A 78 -5.55 -6.21 -15.56
N ASP A 79 -6.82 -6.15 -15.14
CA ASP A 79 -7.38 -4.92 -14.55
C ASP A 79 -7.30 -4.88 -13.02
N ALA A 80 -6.65 -5.87 -12.38
CA ALA A 80 -6.55 -5.91 -10.92
C ALA A 80 -5.76 -4.68 -10.45
N GLY A 81 -6.33 -3.93 -9.51
CA GLY A 81 -5.87 -2.60 -9.18
C GLY A 81 -6.04 -2.26 -7.71
N PHE A 82 -5.12 -1.48 -7.18
CA PHE A 82 -5.26 -0.84 -5.88
C PHE A 82 -4.68 0.56 -5.94
N ALA A 83 -5.16 1.43 -5.06
CA ALA A 83 -4.62 2.76 -4.91
C ALA A 83 -4.35 3.03 -3.42
N PHE A 84 -3.11 3.39 -3.11
CA PHE A 84 -2.73 3.91 -1.80
C PHE A 84 -2.54 5.42 -1.86
N ARG A 85 -3.16 6.12 -0.92
CA ARG A 85 -2.82 7.50 -0.58
C ARG A 85 -1.76 7.48 0.52
N ILE A 86 -0.67 8.20 0.28
CA ILE A 86 0.43 8.35 1.22
C ILE A 86 0.31 9.72 1.89
N CYS A 87 0.18 9.72 3.21
CA CYS A 87 0.28 10.92 4.03
C CYS A 87 1.63 10.87 4.75
N ARG A 88 2.62 11.57 4.20
CA ARG A 88 3.87 11.86 4.90
C ARG A 88 3.62 12.97 5.91
N GLY A 89 3.55 12.60 7.17
CA GLY A 89 3.35 13.53 8.27
C GLY A 89 3.57 12.80 9.57
N GLY A 90 4.58 13.23 10.33
CA GLY A 90 4.77 12.75 11.69
C GLY A 90 3.47 12.91 12.45
N LEU A 91 2.96 11.82 13.02
CA LEU A 91 2.01 11.92 14.11
C LEU A 91 2.65 12.89 15.11
N PRO A 92 1.98 14.00 15.52
CA PRO A 92 2.50 14.79 16.62
C PRO A 92 2.76 13.82 17.79
N PRO A 93 3.91 13.90 18.49
CA PRO A 93 4.10 13.11 19.69
C PRO A 93 2.91 13.35 20.61
N ASP A 94 2.35 12.26 21.12
CA ASP A 94 1.16 12.12 21.97
C ASP A 94 0.48 13.43 22.42
N ARG A 95 -0.82 13.51 22.15
CA ARG A 95 -1.73 14.42 22.86
C ARG A 95 -2.46 13.67 23.95
#